data_AF-A0A965UFX5-F1
#
_entry.id   AF-A0A965UFX5-F1
#
_cell.length_a   1.000
_cell.length_b   1.000
_cell.length_c   1.000
_cell.angle_alpha   90.00
_cell.angle_beta   90.00
_cell.angle_gamma   90.00
#
_symmetry.space_group_name_H-M   'P 1'
#
loop_
_entity.id
_entity.type
_entity.pdbx_description
1 polymer ?
#
loop_
_entity_poly.entity_id
_entity_poly.type
_entity_poly.pdbx_seq_one_letter_code
_entity_poly.pdbx_strand_id
1 'polypeptide(L)'
;MTTEILLNGISFDDFQSTIQAIVSNEVQKAVEQLTPKEPTDNKPELLTRKQTAEILGVSLVTLHDWTKNGVLPAKRIGSRIRYEKQAVYDSLKDIKTIKYRRA
;
A
#
# COMPACT_ATOMS: atom_id res chain seq x y z
N MET A 1 -40.35 -14.66 29.02
CA MET A 1 -40.00 -16.09 29.13
C MET A 1 -38.52 -16.17 29.43
N THR A 2 -38.13 -16.74 30.55
CA THR A 2 -36.73 -16.93 30.93
C THR A 2 -36.26 -18.26 30.34
N THR A 3 -35.44 -18.20 29.30
CA THR A 3 -34.75 -19.39 28.77
C THR A 3 -33.53 -19.66 29.64
N GLU A 4 -33.69 -20.57 30.60
CA GLU A 4 -32.58 -21.09 31.39
C GLU A 4 -31.86 -22.18 30.58
N ILE A 5 -30.54 -22.06 30.48
CA ILE A 5 -29.70 -23.01 29.75
C ILE A 5 -28.90 -23.80 30.78
N LEU A 6 -29.19 -25.10 30.93
CA LEU A 6 -28.43 -26.02 31.78
C LEU A 6 -27.43 -26.78 30.90
N LEU A 7 -26.14 -26.53 31.13
CA LEU A 7 -25.04 -27.17 30.41
C LEU A 7 -24.44 -28.28 31.28
N ASN A 8 -24.55 -29.53 30.83
CA ASN A 8 -23.99 -30.70 31.51
C ASN A 8 -22.84 -31.30 30.69
N GLY A 9 -21.76 -31.70 31.36
CA GLY A 9 -20.66 -32.46 30.75
C GLY A 9 -19.57 -31.61 30.04
N ILE A 10 -19.52 -30.31 30.33
CA ILE A 10 -18.53 -29.38 29.80
C ILE A 10 -17.93 -28.62 30.98
N SER A 11 -16.60 -28.46 30.99
CA SER A 11 -15.95 -27.66 32.02
C SER A 11 -16.21 -26.18 31.78
N PHE A 12 -16.17 -25.38 32.86
CA PHE A 12 -16.33 -23.94 32.75
C PHE A 12 -15.27 -23.30 31.83
N ASP A 13 -14.04 -23.81 31.89
CA ASP A 13 -12.93 -23.33 31.08
C ASP A 13 -13.14 -23.62 29.58
N ASP A 14 -13.64 -24.81 29.24
CA ASP A 14 -13.96 -25.17 27.85
C ASP A 14 -15.09 -24.29 27.31
N PHE A 15 -16.08 -23.99 28.14
CA PHE A 15 -17.17 -23.09 27.78
C PHE A 15 -16.69 -21.65 27.55
N GLN A 16 -15.84 -21.16 28.45
CA GLN A 16 -15.26 -19.83 28.32
C GLN A 16 -14.42 -19.73 27.04
N SER A 17 -13.59 -20.73 26.75
CA SER A 17 -12.74 -20.72 25.56
C SER A 17 -13.55 -20.74 24.25
N THR A 18 -14.63 -21.52 24.20
CA THR A 18 -15.51 -21.60 23.04
C THR A 18 -16.28 -20.31 22.80
N ILE A 19 -16.85 -19.70 23.86
CA ILE A 19 -17.49 -18.38 23.75
C ILE A 19 -16.48 -17.34 23.29
N GLN A 20 -15.29 -17.32 23.90
CA GLN A 20 -14.26 -16.35 23.55
C GLN A 20 -13.86 -16.45 22.08
N ALA A 21 -13.71 -17.68 21.55
CA ALA A 21 -13.39 -17.91 20.15
C ALA A 21 -14.52 -17.49 19.19
N ILE A 22 -15.78 -17.74 19.56
CA ILE A 22 -16.95 -17.34 18.75
C ILE A 22 -17.06 -15.82 18.72
N VAL A 23 -16.98 -15.18 19.90
CA VAL A 23 -17.07 -13.72 20.02
C VAL A 23 -15.92 -13.05 19.29
N SER A 24 -14.68 -13.53 19.43
CA SER A 24 -13.54 -12.95 18.70
C SER A 24 -13.72 -13.04 17.19
N ASN A 25 -14.18 -14.19 16.68
CA ASN A 25 -14.42 -14.37 15.25
C ASN A 25 -15.54 -13.47 14.72
N GLU A 26 -16.66 -13.38 15.44
CA GLU A 26 -17.78 -12.52 15.02
C GLU A 26 -17.44 -11.03 15.12
N VAL A 27 -16.74 -10.61 16.18
CA VAL A 27 -16.23 -9.23 16.30
C VAL A 27 -15.25 -8.93 15.17
N GLN A 28 -14.35 -9.84 14.82
CA GLN A 28 -13.40 -9.62 13.74
C GLN A 28 -14.08 -9.47 12.38
N LYS A 29 -15.07 -10.32 12.06
CA LYS A 29 -15.88 -10.18 10.85
C LYS A 29 -16.67 -8.86 10.83
N ALA A 30 -17.26 -8.48 11.96
CA ALA A 30 -18.00 -7.22 12.06
C ALA A 30 -17.07 -6.02 11.88
N VAL A 31 -15.87 -6.05 12.46
CA VAL A 31 -14.85 -5.01 12.27
C VAL A 31 -14.43 -4.94 10.80
N GLU A 32 -14.17 -6.06 10.13
CA GLU A 32 -13.83 -6.08 8.70
C GLU A 32 -14.94 -5.49 7.80
N GLN A 33 -16.20 -5.65 8.19
CA GLN A 33 -17.35 -5.09 7.48
C GLN A 33 -17.58 -3.60 7.78
N LEU A 34 -17.26 -3.15 8.99
CA LEU A 34 -17.46 -1.77 9.46
C LEU A 34 -16.27 -0.87 9.17
N THR A 35 -15.06 -1.41 9.11
CA THR A 35 -13.97 -0.73 8.43
C THR A 35 -14.38 -0.64 6.99
N PRO A 36 -14.53 0.57 6.41
CA PRO A 36 -14.47 0.67 4.97
C PRO A 36 -13.17 -0.04 4.63
N LYS A 37 -13.25 -1.15 3.90
CA LYS A 37 -12.12 -1.62 3.12
C LYS A 37 -11.76 -0.35 2.36
N GLU A 38 -10.72 0.36 2.82
CA GLU A 38 -10.17 1.51 2.10
C GLU A 38 -10.22 0.99 0.69
N PRO A 39 -11.02 1.60 -0.19
CA PRO A 39 -11.04 1.12 -1.54
C PRO A 39 -9.56 1.02 -1.84
N THR A 40 -9.12 -0.12 -2.35
CA THR A 40 -7.96 -0.16 -3.21
C THR A 40 -8.37 0.63 -4.45
N ASP A 41 -8.77 1.89 -4.21
CA ASP A 41 -8.84 3.02 -5.05
C ASP A 41 -7.44 2.98 -5.57
N ASN A 42 -7.36 2.59 -6.82
CA ASN A 42 -6.33 3.00 -7.75
C ASN A 42 -6.31 4.55 -7.82
N LYS A 43 -6.31 5.23 -6.67
CA LYS A 43 -5.94 6.63 -6.53
C LYS A 43 -4.47 6.64 -6.88
N PRO A 44 -4.09 7.24 -8.01
CA PRO A 44 -2.69 7.31 -8.36
C PRO A 44 -1.98 8.05 -7.23
N GLU A 45 -1.04 7.38 -6.56
CA GLU A 45 -0.24 8.00 -5.51
C GLU A 45 0.64 9.06 -6.18
N LEU A 46 0.23 10.33 -6.04
CA LEU A 46 0.87 11.48 -6.67
C LEU A 46 1.95 12.05 -5.76
N LEU A 47 3.20 11.87 -6.18
CA LEU A 47 4.39 12.37 -5.51
C LEU A 47 4.69 13.81 -5.91
N THR A 48 5.27 14.55 -4.97
CA THR A 48 5.84 15.87 -5.23
C THR A 48 7.25 15.75 -5.82
N ARG A 49 7.73 16.80 -6.49
CA ARG A 49 9.11 16.85 -7.01
C ARG A 49 10.17 16.53 -5.96
N LYS A 50 9.98 16.96 -4.70
CA LYS A 50 10.93 16.68 -3.61
C LYS A 50 10.94 15.18 -3.25
N GLN A 51 9.76 14.59 -3.09
CA GLN A 51 9.63 13.16 -2.79
C GLN A 51 10.17 12.28 -3.92
N THR A 52 9.86 12.61 -5.18
CA THR A 52 10.39 11.86 -6.33
C THR A 52 11.91 11.94 -6.43
N ALA A 53 12.49 13.12 -6.15
CA ALA A 53 13.93 13.30 -6.12
C ALA A 53 14.59 12.47 -5.01
N GLU A 54 13.96 12.41 -3.84
CA GLU A 54 14.41 11.59 -2.70
C GLU A 54 14.33 10.09 -3.02
N ILE A 55 13.24 9.63 -3.62
CA ILE A 55 13.05 8.22 -4.03
C ILE A 55 14.11 7.79 -5.04
N LEU A 56 14.40 8.63 -6.03
CA LEU A 56 15.38 8.34 -7.07
C LEU A 56 16.83 8.66 -6.65
N GLY A 57 17.03 9.30 -5.49
CA GLY A 57 18.33 9.73 -5.00
C GLY A 57 19.02 10.79 -5.89
N VAL A 58 18.25 11.64 -6.58
CA VAL A 58 18.78 12.65 -7.52
C VAL A 58 18.52 14.08 -7.05
N SER A 59 19.28 15.03 -7.60
CA SER A 59 19.03 16.44 -7.32
C SER A 59 17.72 16.93 -7.95
N LEU A 60 17.13 17.99 -7.38
CA LEU A 60 15.94 18.63 -7.95
C LEU A 60 16.18 19.13 -9.38
N VAL A 61 17.40 19.58 -9.69
CA VAL A 61 17.78 20.09 -11.01
C VAL A 61 17.77 18.95 -12.03
N THR A 62 18.41 17.83 -11.71
CA THR A 62 18.42 16.62 -12.54
C THR A 62 17.00 16.12 -12.82
N LEU A 63 16.14 16.09 -11.80
CA LEU A 63 14.74 15.70 -11.96
C LEU A 63 13.97 16.66 -12.89
N HIS A 64 14.29 17.95 -12.85
CA HIS A 64 13.69 18.94 -13.75
C HIS A 64 14.12 18.70 -15.19
N ASP A 65 15.40 18.40 -15.43
CA ASP A 65 15.90 18.08 -16.78
C ASP A 65 15.25 16.82 -17.33
N TRP A 66 15.10 15.77 -16.52
CA TRP A 66 14.39 14.54 -16.92
C TRP A 66 12.93 14.79 -17.28
N THR A 67 12.26 15.66 -16.53
CA THR A 67 10.87 16.05 -16.80
C THR A 67 10.76 16.86 -18.09
N LYS A 68 11.69 17.80 -18.30
CA LYS A 68 11.75 18.64 -19.51
C LYS A 68 12.08 17.82 -20.75
N ASN A 69 12.97 16.84 -20.63
CA ASN A 69 13.38 15.95 -21.71
C ASN A 69 12.40 14.79 -21.95
N GLY A 70 11.33 14.67 -21.16
CA GLY A 70 10.35 13.60 -21.29
C GLY A 70 10.84 12.21 -20.87
N VAL A 71 11.95 12.13 -20.13
CA VAL A 71 12.50 10.87 -19.60
C VAL A 71 11.59 10.31 -18.51
N LEU A 72 11.03 11.19 -17.67
CA LEU A 72 10.12 10.83 -16.58
C LEU A 72 8.74 11.46 -16.83
N PRO A 73 7.65 10.67 -16.91
CA PRO A 73 6.31 11.20 -17.14
C PRO A 73 5.83 12.00 -15.92
N ALA A 74 5.41 13.24 -16.16
CA ALA A 74 4.96 14.15 -15.11
C ALA A 74 3.58 14.74 -15.44
N LYS A 75 2.76 14.92 -14.41
CA LYS A 75 1.43 15.55 -14.50
C LYS A 75 1.51 16.97 -13.97
N ARG A 76 1.10 17.94 -14.80
CA ARG A 76 1.07 19.35 -14.43
C ARG A 76 -0.33 19.76 -14.00
N ILE A 77 -0.42 20.45 -12.87
CA ILE A 77 -1.63 21.11 -12.40
C ILE A 77 -1.30 22.58 -12.06
N GLY A 78 -1.68 23.49 -12.96
CA GLY A 78 -1.31 24.90 -12.87
C GLY A 78 0.22 25.10 -12.87
N SER A 79 0.75 25.64 -11.77
CA SER A 79 2.19 25.86 -11.56
C SER A 79 2.91 24.65 -10.93
N ARG A 80 2.17 23.64 -10.46
CA ARG A 80 2.74 22.50 -9.73
C ARG A 80 2.88 21.27 -10.64
N ILE A 81 3.93 20.50 -10.40
CA ILE A 81 4.19 19.23 -11.09
C ILE A 81 4.06 18.10 -10.06
N ARG A 82 3.40 17.02 -10.46
CA ARG A 82 3.23 15.77 -9.71
C ARG A 82 3.70 14.59 -10.54
N TYR A 83 4.14 13.53 -9.88
CA TYR A 83 4.57 12.29 -10.53
C TYR A 83 3.75 11.13 -9.98
N GLU A 84 3.30 10.23 -10.84
CA GLU A 84 2.68 8.99 -10.38
C GLU A 84 3.77 8.06 -9.88
N LYS A 85 3.61 7.53 -8.67
CA LYS A 85 4.59 6.63 -8.07
C LYS A 85 4.90 5.42 -8.94
N GLN A 86 3.87 4.79 -9.52
CA GLN A 86 4.03 3.66 -10.45
C GLN A 86 4.89 4.06 -11.65
N ALA A 87 4.55 5.16 -12.32
CA ALA A 87 5.28 5.63 -13.49
C ALA A 87 6.75 5.99 -13.18
N VAL A 88 7.07 6.42 -11.96
CA VAL A 88 8.45 6.64 -11.51
C VAL A 88 9.24 5.34 -11.48
N TYR A 89 8.67 4.28 -10.90
CA TYR A 89 9.33 2.97 -10.88
C TYR A 89 9.40 2.34 -12.26
N ASP A 90 8.35 2.47 -13.08
CA ASP A 90 8.31 1.95 -14.45
C ASP A 90 9.34 2.61 -15.38
N SER A 91 9.81 3.82 -15.03
CA SER A 91 10.83 4.54 -15.80
C SER A 91 12.25 4.00 -15.57
N LEU A 92 12.45 3.16 -14.54
CA LEU A 92 13.73 2.52 -14.26
C LEU A 92 13.99 1.43 -15.32
N LYS A 93 15.15 1.52 -15.98
CA LYS A 93 15.55 0.57 -17.03
C LYS A 93 16.80 -0.18 -16.59
N ASP A 94 16.81 -1.48 -16.87
CA ASP A 94 18.00 -2.29 -16.67
C ASP A 94 19.13 -1.85 -17.62
N ILE A 95 20.31 -1.64 -17.05
CA ILE A 95 21.50 -1.30 -17.82
C ILE A 95 22.14 -2.62 -18.28
N LYS A 96 22.17 -2.84 -19.60
CA LYS A 96 22.95 -3.94 -20.18
C LYS A 96 24.44 -3.65 -20.01
N THR A 97 25.07 -4.28 -19.03
CA THR A 97 26.52 -4.18 -18.84
C THR A 97 27.24 -5.01 -19.91
N ILE A 98 27.93 -4.33 -20.82
CA ILE A 98 28.85 -5.02 -21.74
C ILE A 98 30.11 -5.34 -20.93
N LYS A 99 30.28 -6.60 -20.54
CA LYS A 99 31.59 -7.09 -20.08
C LYS A 99 32.52 -7.01 -21.28
N TYR A 100 33.41 -6.02 -21.29
CA TYR A 100 34.50 -5.98 -22.27
C TYR A 100 35.28 -7.29 -22.16
N ARG A 101 35.25 -8.09 -23.23
CA ARG A 101 36.19 -9.19 -23.44
C ARG A 101 37.50 -8.52 -23.84
N ARG A 102 38.45 -8.42 -22.91
CA ARG A 102 39.83 -8.06 -23.24
C ARG A 102 40.35 -9.12 -24.22
N ALA A 103 40.78 -8.66 -25.40
CA ALA A 103 41.55 -9.46 -26.35
C ALA A 103 42.95 -9.70 -25.80
#